data_AF-A0A0S9Q1T9-F1
#
_entry.id   AF-A0A0S9Q1T9-F1
#
_cell.length_a   1.000
_cell.length_b   1.000
_cell.length_c   1.000
_cell.angle_alpha   90.00
_cell.angle_beta   90.00
_cell.angle_gamma   90.00
#
_symmetry.space_group_name_H-M   'P 1'
#
loop_
_entity.id
_entity.type
_entity.pdbx_description
1 polymer ?
#
loop_
_entity_poly.entity_id
_entity_poly.type
_entity_poly.pdbx_seq_one_letter_code
_entity_poly.pdbx_strand_id
1 'polypeptide(L)'
;MSVIVAASELIRRASTDSLAQQRLDVAADDPDTRESLVFAPVRSEDLRWLSTSEWLWFATWRQHRGGRLDPLILERLRAINMTGSRFARFEFRGLIFRDPETQQLAREAMSRRDVFDQTGLDWILDHCREFTNPREIARDALQYGTEASWFALRVINDMPDRSADPVRRTLATLSSRQVDDRMVQRWTFQG
;
A
#
# COMPACT_ATOMS: atom_id res chain seq x y z
N MET A 1 0.80 -10.57 27.05
CA MET A 1 0.12 -9.32 26.63
C MET A 1 0.96 -8.71 25.52
N SER A 2 0.39 -8.34 24.38
CA SER A 2 1.14 -7.76 23.24
C SER A 2 1.67 -6.37 23.58
N VAL A 3 2.86 -6.02 23.10
CA VAL A 3 3.44 -4.67 23.30
C VAL A 3 2.59 -3.62 22.59
N ILE A 4 1.92 -3.97 21.49
CA ILE A 4 0.94 -3.09 20.81
C ILE A 4 -0.21 -2.73 21.75
N VAL A 5 -0.71 -3.68 22.54
CA VAL A 5 -1.79 -3.42 23.52
C VAL A 5 -1.28 -2.48 24.61
N ALA A 6 -0.09 -2.73 25.14
CA ALA A 6 0.52 -1.88 26.16
C ALA A 6 0.80 -0.45 25.64
N ALA A 7 1.19 -0.32 24.37
CA ALA A 7 1.50 0.94 23.72
C ALA A 7 0.28 1.62 23.06
N SER A 8 -0.90 0.99 23.05
CA SER A 8 -2.06 1.43 22.27
C SER A 8 -2.43 2.89 22.53
N GLU A 9 -2.47 3.32 23.78
CA GLU A 9 -2.76 4.72 24.14
C GLU A 9 -1.72 5.69 23.58
N LEU A 10 -0.43 5.33 23.63
CA LEU A 10 0.63 6.15 23.06
C LEU A 10 0.52 6.22 21.53
N ILE A 11 0.21 5.10 20.86
CA ILE A 11 -0.01 5.04 19.42
C ILE A 11 -1.19 5.93 19.01
N ARG A 12 -2.32 5.86 19.72
CA ARG A 12 -3.50 6.70 19.45
C ARG A 12 -3.16 8.19 19.52
N ARG A 13 -2.45 8.61 20.56
CA ARG A 13 -2.01 10.00 20.69
C ARG A 13 -1.01 10.39 19.61
N ALA A 14 -0.03 9.54 19.33
CA ALA A 14 0.97 9.78 18.30
C ALA A 14 0.36 9.97 16.89
N SER A 15 -0.80 9.38 16.62
CA SER A 15 -1.51 9.57 15.35
C SER A 15 -2.05 10.99 15.12
N THR A 16 -2.15 11.81 16.16
CA THR A 16 -2.70 13.18 16.09
C THR A 16 -1.82 14.25 16.74
N ASP A 17 -0.83 13.86 17.55
CA ASP A 17 0.06 14.76 18.31
C ASP A 17 1.54 14.43 18.01
N SER A 18 2.27 15.44 17.51
CA SER A 18 3.69 15.31 17.17
C SER A 18 4.59 15.08 18.38
N LEU A 19 4.23 15.56 19.56
CA LEU A 19 5.01 15.29 20.79
C LEU A 19 4.84 13.83 21.21
N ALA A 20 3.63 13.28 21.11
CA ALA A 20 3.38 11.87 21.37
C ALA A 20 4.08 10.98 20.33
N GLN A 21 4.11 11.40 19.06
CA GLN A 21 4.90 10.73 18.03
C GLN A 21 6.38 10.71 18.38
N GLN A 22 6.97 11.85 18.79
CA GLN A 22 8.38 11.89 19.20
C GLN A 22 8.68 10.94 20.36
N ARG A 23 7.76 10.79 21.32
CA ARG A 23 7.93 9.83 22.43
C ARG A 23 7.89 8.39 21.97
N LEU A 24 6.99 8.06 21.04
CA LEU A 24 6.94 6.74 20.42
C LEU A 24 8.21 6.46 19.61
N ASP A 25 8.73 7.46 18.91
CA ASP A 25 9.97 7.37 18.15
C ASP A 25 11.16 7.08 19.07
N VAL A 26 11.29 7.81 20.18
CA VAL A 26 12.32 7.56 21.20
C VAL A 26 12.16 6.17 21.83
N ALA A 27 10.94 5.72 22.10
CA ALA A 27 10.72 4.36 22.60
C ALA A 27 11.18 3.30 21.59
N ALA A 28 11.04 3.56 20.29
CA ALA A 28 11.48 2.66 19.23
C ALA A 28 13.00 2.71 18.93
N ASP A 29 13.76 3.56 19.62
CA ASP A 29 15.23 3.52 19.59
C ASP A 29 15.78 2.39 20.47
N ASP A 30 15.01 1.95 21.47
CA ASP A 30 15.32 0.75 22.24
C ASP A 30 15.14 -0.53 21.37
N PRO A 31 16.16 -1.39 21.23
CA PRO A 31 16.10 -2.55 20.34
C PRO A 31 14.96 -3.52 20.61
N ASP A 32 14.69 -3.83 21.88
CA ASP A 32 13.65 -4.80 22.26
C ASP A 32 12.24 -4.25 21.98
N THR A 33 12.06 -2.96 22.27
CA THR A 33 10.82 -2.23 21.97
C THR A 33 10.63 -2.11 20.46
N ARG A 34 11.69 -1.82 19.71
CA ARG A 34 11.66 -1.78 18.25
C ARG A 34 11.26 -3.12 17.65
N GLU A 35 11.88 -4.20 18.11
CA GLU A 35 11.55 -5.56 17.66
C GLU A 35 10.06 -5.85 17.89
N SER A 36 9.56 -5.49 19.08
CA SER A 36 8.18 -5.77 19.48
C SER A 36 7.12 -4.88 18.83
N LEU A 37 7.44 -3.63 18.46
CA LEU A 37 6.48 -2.68 17.88
C LEU A 37 6.57 -2.57 16.36
N VAL A 38 7.77 -2.69 15.79
CA VAL A 38 8.01 -2.49 14.36
C VAL A 38 7.95 -3.81 13.60
N PHE A 39 8.59 -4.86 14.11
CA PHE A 39 8.83 -6.10 13.36
C PHE A 39 7.92 -7.26 13.79
N ALA A 40 7.44 -7.28 15.03
CA ALA A 40 6.56 -8.33 15.51
C ALA A 40 5.23 -8.40 14.72
N PRO A 41 4.70 -9.61 14.47
CA PRO A 41 3.42 -9.77 13.80
C PRO A 41 2.27 -9.23 14.66
N VAL A 42 1.28 -8.61 14.01
CA VAL A 42 0.03 -8.23 14.68
C VAL A 42 -0.80 -9.48 14.94
N ARG A 43 -1.49 -9.50 16.07
CA ARG A 43 -2.44 -10.58 16.40
C ARG A 43 -3.87 -10.09 16.24
N SER A 44 -4.80 -11.00 15.98
CA SER A 44 -6.22 -10.66 15.82
C SER A 44 -6.79 -9.91 17.02
N GLU A 45 -6.34 -10.24 18.25
CA GLU A 45 -6.75 -9.54 19.48
C GLU A 45 -6.23 -8.10 19.59
N ASP A 46 -5.19 -7.72 18.85
CA ASP A 46 -4.63 -6.37 18.84
C ASP A 46 -5.53 -5.40 18.05
N LEU A 47 -6.21 -5.90 17.01
CA LEU A 47 -6.97 -5.08 16.05
C LEU A 47 -8.06 -4.22 16.67
N ARG A 48 -8.60 -4.61 17.84
CA ARG A 48 -9.66 -3.89 18.54
C ARG A 48 -9.20 -2.64 19.29
N TRP A 49 -7.89 -2.47 19.49
CA TRP A 49 -7.35 -1.42 20.36
C TRP A 49 -7.15 -0.08 19.66
N LEU A 50 -7.09 -0.10 18.33
CA LEU A 50 -6.95 1.08 17.48
C LEU A 50 -8.12 1.13 16.48
N SER A 51 -8.58 2.33 16.19
CA SER A 51 -9.48 2.64 15.09
C SER A 51 -8.80 2.41 13.74
N THR A 52 -9.60 2.41 12.66
CA THR A 52 -9.09 2.22 11.29
C THR A 52 -8.05 3.28 10.90
N SER A 53 -8.27 4.55 11.25
CA SER A 53 -7.32 5.63 10.94
C SER A 53 -6.02 5.51 11.74
N GLU A 54 -6.11 5.11 13.01
CA GLU A 54 -4.95 4.88 13.87
C GLU A 54 -4.13 3.68 13.38
N TRP A 55 -4.78 2.61 12.89
CA TRP A 55 -4.11 1.49 12.23
C TRP A 55 -3.39 1.90 10.94
N LEU A 56 -4.03 2.70 10.09
CA LEU A 56 -3.42 3.22 8.86
C LEU A 56 -2.17 4.06 9.18
N TRP A 57 -2.27 4.95 10.17
CA TRP A 57 -1.13 5.73 10.64
C TRP A 57 -0.01 4.84 11.19
N PHE A 58 -0.35 3.90 12.09
CA PHE A 58 0.63 3.05 12.75
C PHE A 58 1.33 2.11 11.77
N ALA A 59 0.61 1.56 10.79
CA ALA A 59 1.20 0.76 9.73
C ALA A 59 2.20 1.57 8.89
N THR A 60 1.89 2.83 8.59
CA THR A 60 2.80 3.74 7.87
C THR A 60 4.05 4.02 8.71
N TRP A 61 3.85 4.29 10.00
CA TRP A 61 4.93 4.52 10.95
C TRP A 61 5.86 3.30 11.09
N ARG A 62 5.31 2.08 11.11
CA ARG A 62 6.08 0.82 11.13
C ARG A 62 6.89 0.66 9.84
N GLN A 63 6.27 0.89 8.69
CA GLN A 63 6.92 0.75 7.38
C GLN A 63 8.10 1.71 7.22
N HIS A 64 7.98 2.96 7.67
CA HIS A 64 9.10 3.91 7.68
C HIS A 64 10.29 3.45 8.53
N ARG A 65 10.11 2.46 9.41
CA ARG A 65 11.15 1.87 10.26
C ARG A 65 11.64 0.51 9.79
N GLY A 66 11.20 0.08 8.61
CA GLY A 66 11.54 -1.21 8.00
C GLY A 66 10.58 -2.35 8.35
N GLY A 67 9.49 -2.05 9.08
CA GLY A 67 8.43 -3.02 9.31
C GLY A 67 7.79 -3.46 7.99
N ARG A 68 7.41 -4.74 7.91
CA ARG A 68 6.75 -5.30 6.72
C ARG A 68 5.26 -5.01 6.72
N LEU A 69 4.63 -5.13 5.55
CA LEU A 69 3.18 -5.21 5.46
C LEU A 69 2.66 -6.41 6.27
N ASP A 70 1.60 -6.16 7.04
CA ASP A 70 0.95 -7.18 7.85
C ASP A 70 -0.42 -7.53 7.24
N PRO A 71 -0.69 -8.79 6.87
CA PRO A 71 -1.95 -9.19 6.26
C PRO A 71 -3.18 -8.86 7.10
N LEU A 72 -3.09 -8.97 8.43
CA LEU A 72 -4.22 -8.68 9.33
C LEU A 72 -4.52 -7.19 9.37
N ILE A 73 -3.49 -6.34 9.30
CA ILE A 73 -3.69 -4.90 9.15
C ILE A 73 -4.33 -4.60 7.80
N LEU A 74 -3.85 -5.18 6.69
CA LEU A 74 -4.41 -4.91 5.37
C LEU A 74 -5.89 -5.32 5.27
N GLU A 75 -6.24 -6.50 5.80
CA GLU A 75 -7.63 -6.95 5.83
C GLU A 75 -8.50 -6.02 6.70
N ARG A 76 -7.98 -5.58 7.86
CA ARG A 76 -8.67 -4.59 8.71
C ARG A 76 -8.88 -3.26 7.99
N LEU A 77 -7.90 -2.80 7.21
CA LEU A 77 -7.95 -1.55 6.46
C LEU A 77 -8.74 -1.66 5.16
N ARG A 78 -9.10 -2.86 4.69
CA ARG A 78 -9.87 -3.08 3.46
C ARG A 78 -11.18 -2.29 3.44
N ALA A 79 -11.82 -2.08 4.60
CA ALA A 79 -13.02 -1.26 4.75
C ALA A 79 -12.82 0.21 4.26
N ILE A 80 -11.60 0.75 4.33
CA ILE A 80 -11.26 2.09 3.81
C ILE A 80 -11.60 2.19 2.32
N ASN A 81 -11.42 1.12 1.55
CA ASN A 81 -11.75 1.13 0.13
C ASN A 81 -13.25 1.38 -0.09
N MET A 82 -14.12 0.84 0.76
CA MET A 82 -15.56 0.95 0.59
C MET A 82 -16.13 2.25 1.16
N THR A 83 -15.68 2.67 2.35
CA THR A 83 -16.33 3.73 3.13
C THR A 83 -15.42 4.89 3.50
N GLY A 84 -14.11 4.77 3.24
CA GLY A 84 -13.13 5.80 3.56
C GLY A 84 -13.21 7.02 2.64
N SER A 85 -12.60 8.13 3.07
CA SER A 85 -12.41 9.29 2.19
C SER A 85 -11.43 8.98 1.06
N ARG A 86 -11.46 9.79 -0.01
CA ARG A 86 -10.49 9.69 -1.10
C ARG A 86 -9.03 9.76 -0.64
N PHE A 87 -8.78 10.59 0.37
CA PHE A 87 -7.47 10.73 1.00
C PHE A 87 -7.09 9.47 1.79
N ALA A 88 -7.99 8.91 2.58
CA ALA A 88 -7.73 7.67 3.30
C ALA A 88 -7.43 6.49 2.34
N ARG A 89 -8.15 6.39 1.22
CA ARG A 89 -7.88 5.39 0.18
C ARG A 89 -6.53 5.61 -0.51
N PHE A 90 -6.15 6.87 -0.75
CA PHE A 90 -4.83 7.23 -1.27
C PHE A 90 -3.72 6.74 -0.34
N GLU A 91 -3.77 7.14 0.93
CA GLU A 91 -2.79 6.75 1.94
C GLU A 91 -2.73 5.22 2.14
N PHE A 92 -3.89 4.55 2.13
CA PHE A 92 -3.94 3.10 2.21
C PHE A 92 -3.23 2.43 1.02
N ARG A 93 -3.53 2.84 -0.22
CA ARG A 93 -2.77 2.37 -1.40
C ARG A 93 -1.29 2.69 -1.28
N GLY A 94 -0.94 3.83 -0.70
CA GLY A 94 0.43 4.23 -0.41
C GLY A 94 1.20 3.29 0.51
N LEU A 95 0.54 2.60 1.43
CA LEU A 95 1.18 1.54 2.22
C LEU A 95 1.68 0.42 1.32
N ILE A 96 0.84 -0.03 0.38
CA ILE A 96 1.21 -1.14 -0.50
C ILE A 96 2.23 -0.68 -1.54
N PHE A 97 2.02 0.49 -2.16
CA PHE A 97 2.88 0.96 -3.24
C PHE A 97 4.30 1.34 -2.80
N ARG A 98 4.49 1.71 -1.53
CA ARG A 98 5.81 2.05 -0.97
C ARG A 98 6.51 0.87 -0.30
N ASP A 99 5.82 -0.25 -0.11
CA ASP A 99 6.40 -1.41 0.55
C ASP A 99 7.63 -1.94 -0.22
N PRO A 100 8.81 -2.03 0.42
CA PRO A 100 10.04 -2.44 -0.28
C PRO A 100 9.95 -3.82 -0.93
N GLU A 101 9.33 -4.79 -0.26
CA GLU A 101 9.19 -6.15 -0.75
C GLU A 101 8.23 -6.19 -1.94
N THR A 102 7.09 -5.52 -1.84
CA THR A 102 6.14 -5.35 -2.95
C THR A 102 6.78 -4.65 -4.15
N GLN A 103 7.61 -3.63 -3.93
CA GLN A 103 8.33 -2.95 -5.01
C GLN A 103 9.35 -3.86 -5.70
N GLN A 104 10.09 -4.66 -4.94
CA GLN A 104 11.04 -5.62 -5.48
C GLN A 104 10.32 -6.65 -6.36
N LEU A 105 9.25 -7.24 -5.85
CA LEU A 105 8.51 -8.27 -6.58
C LEU A 105 7.79 -7.68 -7.79
N ALA A 106 7.23 -6.48 -7.68
CA ALA A 106 6.65 -5.78 -8.83
C ALA A 106 7.68 -5.62 -9.95
N ARG A 107 8.93 -5.26 -9.63
CA ARG A 107 10.02 -5.17 -10.62
C ARG A 107 10.34 -6.53 -11.25
N GLU A 108 10.34 -7.60 -10.47
CA GLU A 108 10.57 -8.95 -10.99
C GLU A 108 9.41 -9.42 -11.88
N ALA A 109 8.17 -9.13 -11.47
CA ALA A 109 6.94 -9.36 -12.22
C ALA A 109 6.88 -8.57 -13.53
N MET A 110 7.63 -7.47 -13.63
CA MET A 110 7.73 -6.76 -14.90
C MET A 110 8.41 -7.59 -15.98
N SER A 111 9.27 -8.54 -15.59
CA SER A 111 10.08 -9.39 -16.48
C SER A 111 9.53 -10.81 -16.70
N ARG A 112 8.60 -11.28 -15.85
CA ARG A 112 8.02 -12.63 -15.90
C ARG A 112 6.52 -12.58 -15.58
N ARG A 113 5.70 -13.30 -16.35
CA ARG A 113 4.24 -13.40 -16.13
C ARG A 113 3.85 -14.30 -14.96
N ASP A 114 4.79 -14.97 -14.32
CA ASP A 114 4.49 -16.01 -13.34
C ASP A 114 4.06 -15.45 -11.98
N VAL A 115 3.23 -16.23 -11.30
CA VAL A 115 2.45 -15.90 -10.10
C VAL A 115 3.37 -15.62 -8.91
N PHE A 116 3.18 -14.46 -8.26
CA PHE A 116 3.88 -14.10 -7.02
C PHE A 116 2.89 -14.22 -5.85
N ASP A 117 3.08 -15.22 -5.00
CA ASP A 117 2.25 -15.46 -3.80
C ASP A 117 2.78 -14.60 -2.65
N GLN A 118 2.44 -13.31 -2.67
CA GLN A 118 2.89 -12.33 -1.70
C GLN A 118 1.84 -11.25 -1.46
N THR A 119 1.63 -10.99 -0.17
CA THR A 119 0.56 -10.16 0.39
C THR A 119 0.33 -8.83 -0.36
N GLY A 120 1.39 -8.11 -0.72
CA GLY A 120 1.26 -6.81 -1.39
C GLY A 120 0.86 -6.89 -2.88
N LEU A 121 1.44 -7.82 -3.64
CA LEU A 121 1.10 -7.99 -5.07
C LEU A 121 -0.28 -8.62 -5.25
N ASP A 122 -0.61 -9.63 -4.44
CA ASP A 122 -1.95 -10.23 -4.43
C ASP A 122 -3.01 -9.19 -4.09
N TRP A 123 -2.73 -8.35 -3.09
CA TRP A 123 -3.61 -7.24 -2.78
C TRP A 123 -3.79 -6.28 -3.97
N ILE A 124 -2.73 -5.95 -4.72
CA ILE A 124 -2.87 -5.09 -5.91
C ILE A 124 -3.74 -5.76 -6.97
N LEU A 125 -3.54 -7.05 -7.22
CA LEU A 125 -4.32 -7.82 -8.20
C LEU A 125 -5.80 -7.82 -7.84
N ASP A 126 -6.13 -8.19 -6.61
CA ASP A 126 -7.49 -8.23 -6.11
C ASP A 126 -8.10 -6.82 -6.09
N HIS A 127 -7.36 -5.83 -5.58
CA HIS A 127 -7.85 -4.46 -5.51
C HIS A 127 -8.15 -3.88 -6.89
N CYS A 128 -7.29 -4.10 -7.90
CA CYS A 128 -7.55 -3.59 -9.25
C CYS A 128 -8.78 -4.25 -9.89
N ARG A 129 -9.04 -5.53 -9.60
CA ARG A 129 -10.17 -6.29 -10.16
C ARG A 129 -11.49 -6.02 -9.47
N GLU A 130 -11.47 -5.86 -8.15
CA GLU A 130 -12.69 -5.72 -7.35
C GLU A 130 -13.12 -4.26 -7.16
N PHE A 131 -12.17 -3.32 -7.18
CA PHE A 131 -12.47 -1.93 -6.86
C PHE A 131 -13.19 -1.23 -8.00
N THR A 132 -14.33 -0.62 -7.68
CA THR A 132 -15.29 -0.09 -8.67
C THR A 132 -14.77 1.11 -9.47
N ASN A 133 -13.65 1.73 -9.09
CA ASN A 133 -13.12 2.92 -9.79
C ASN A 133 -11.64 2.78 -10.19
N PRO A 134 -11.35 2.10 -11.32
CA PRO A 134 -9.99 1.95 -11.84
C PRO A 134 -9.26 3.28 -12.13
N ARG A 135 -9.99 4.35 -12.46
CA ARG A 135 -9.38 5.68 -12.68
C ARG A 135 -8.76 6.24 -11.41
N GLU A 136 -9.38 5.96 -10.26
CA GLU A 136 -8.86 6.42 -8.99
C GLU A 136 -7.53 5.74 -8.66
N ILE A 137 -7.47 4.41 -8.85
CA ILE A 137 -6.25 3.63 -8.65
C ILE A 137 -5.17 4.09 -9.62
N ALA A 138 -5.51 4.27 -10.90
CA ALA A 138 -4.55 4.73 -11.91
C ALA A 138 -3.98 6.11 -11.58
N ARG A 139 -4.81 7.04 -11.10
CA ARG A 139 -4.35 8.35 -10.64
C ARG A 139 -3.35 8.23 -9.49
N ASP A 140 -3.64 7.37 -8.53
CA ASP A 140 -2.78 7.17 -7.36
C ASP A 140 -1.46 6.52 -7.73
N ALA A 141 -1.53 5.50 -8.57
CA ALA A 141 -0.35 4.84 -9.11
C ALA A 141 0.56 5.83 -9.85
N LEU A 142 0.00 6.71 -10.69
CA LEU A 142 0.77 7.75 -11.37
C LEU A 142 1.39 8.76 -10.39
N GLN A 143 0.72 9.06 -9.28
CA GLN A 143 1.21 9.99 -8.27
C GLN A 143 2.34 9.39 -7.41
N TYR A 144 2.28 8.10 -7.08
CA TYR A 144 3.35 7.42 -6.35
C TYR A 144 4.54 7.06 -7.25
N GLY A 145 4.29 6.62 -8.49
CA GLY A 145 5.33 6.35 -9.48
C GLY A 145 6.31 5.23 -9.12
N THR A 146 5.96 4.35 -8.19
CA THR A 146 6.79 3.21 -7.75
C THR A 146 6.65 1.99 -8.65
N GLU A 147 7.52 0.99 -8.53
CA GLU A 147 7.41 -0.26 -9.31
C GLU A 147 6.07 -0.98 -9.09
N ALA A 148 5.60 -1.02 -7.84
CA ALA A 148 4.26 -1.54 -7.51
C ALA A 148 3.12 -0.73 -8.16
N SER A 149 3.31 0.59 -8.30
CA SER A 149 2.35 1.46 -8.97
C SER A 149 2.27 1.17 -10.47
N TRP A 150 3.43 0.97 -11.12
CA TRP A 150 3.49 0.58 -12.53
C TRP A 150 2.86 -0.79 -12.78
N PHE A 151 3.09 -1.74 -11.88
CA PHE A 151 2.41 -3.03 -11.89
C PHE A 151 0.89 -2.88 -11.81
N ALA A 152 0.35 -2.05 -10.90
CA ALA A 152 -1.08 -1.79 -10.82
C ALA A 152 -1.67 -1.20 -12.13
N LEU A 153 -0.98 -0.23 -12.75
CA LEU A 153 -1.39 0.31 -14.04
C LEU A 153 -1.42 -0.75 -15.14
N ARG A 154 -0.45 -1.65 -15.13
CA ARG A 154 -0.37 -2.77 -16.08
C ARG A 154 -1.54 -3.74 -15.89
N VAL A 155 -1.83 -4.13 -14.65
CA VAL A 155 -2.98 -4.97 -14.31
C VAL A 155 -4.26 -4.32 -14.83
N ILE A 156 -4.49 -3.03 -14.52
CA ILE A 156 -5.68 -2.31 -14.98
C ILE A 156 -5.77 -2.25 -16.52
N ASN A 157 -4.64 -1.98 -17.19
CA ASN A 157 -4.59 -1.88 -18.65
C ASN A 157 -4.97 -3.19 -19.35
N ASP A 158 -4.61 -4.32 -18.76
CA ASP A 158 -4.86 -5.68 -19.25
C ASP A 158 -6.26 -6.22 -18.89
N MET A 159 -6.99 -5.56 -17.98
CA MET A 159 -8.34 -6.02 -17.62
C MET A 159 -9.27 -5.96 -18.84
N PRO A 160 -10.00 -7.05 -19.16
CA PRO A 160 -10.91 -7.07 -20.31
C PRO A 160 -12.14 -6.15 -20.12
N ASP A 161 -12.41 -5.70 -18.90
CA ASP A 161 -13.55 -4.85 -18.56
C ASP A 161 -13.46 -3.45 -19.19
N ARG A 162 -14.60 -2.93 -19.66
CA ARG A 162 -14.78 -1.56 -20.16
C ARG A 162 -14.57 -0.50 -19.09
N SER A 163 -14.70 -0.85 -17.80
CA SER A 163 -14.38 0.06 -16.68
C SER A 163 -12.93 0.59 -16.75
N ALA A 164 -12.02 -0.14 -17.38
CA ALA A 164 -10.62 0.24 -17.61
C ALA A 164 -10.40 1.11 -18.86
N ASP A 165 -11.35 1.22 -19.79
CA ASP A 165 -11.21 1.99 -21.05
C ASP A 165 -10.73 3.43 -20.84
N PRO A 166 -11.22 4.17 -19.83
CA PRO A 166 -10.73 5.52 -19.61
C PRO A 166 -9.25 5.56 -19.21
N VAL A 167 -8.80 4.59 -18.41
CA VAL A 167 -7.39 4.47 -18.02
C VAL A 167 -6.54 4.17 -19.26
N ARG A 168 -6.97 3.20 -20.09
CA ARG A 168 -6.30 2.90 -21.38
C ARG A 168 -6.15 4.13 -22.27
N ARG A 169 -7.22 4.93 -22.41
CA ARG A 169 -7.17 6.18 -23.19
C ARG A 169 -6.20 7.20 -22.59
N THR A 170 -6.18 7.35 -21.26
CA THR A 170 -5.22 8.22 -20.58
C THR A 170 -3.78 7.77 -20.82
N LEU A 171 -3.49 6.47 -20.66
CA LEU A 171 -2.16 5.90 -20.90
C LEU A 171 -1.74 6.05 -22.38
N ALA A 172 -2.64 5.79 -23.32
CA ALA A 172 -2.37 6.00 -24.75
C ALA A 172 -2.08 7.48 -25.09
N THR A 173 -2.77 8.41 -24.43
CA THR A 173 -2.52 9.85 -24.58
C THR A 173 -1.17 10.27 -24.00
N LEU A 174 -0.71 9.62 -22.92
CA LEU A 174 0.61 9.85 -22.36
C LEU A 174 1.69 9.31 -23.32
N SER A 175 1.52 8.10 -23.85
CA SER A 175 2.44 7.52 -24.84
C SER A 175 2.57 8.39 -26.10
N SER A 176 1.48 8.98 -26.61
CA SER A 176 1.53 9.81 -27.82
C SER A 176 2.19 11.18 -27.63
N ARG A 177 2.41 11.61 -26.39
CA ARG A 177 3.07 12.89 -26.04
C ARG A 177 4.59 12.80 -25.92
N GLN A 178 5.22 11.81 -26.58
CA GLN A 178 6.68 11.57 -26.53
C GLN A 178 7.21 11.26 -25.13
N VAL A 179 6.42 10.54 -24.33
CA VAL A 179 6.96 9.89 -23.15
C VAL A 179 7.94 8.79 -23.62
N ASP A 180 9.15 8.76 -23.04
CA ASP A 180 10.21 7.78 -23.35
C ASP A 180 9.64 6.36 -23.48
N ASP A 181 10.03 5.63 -24.53
CA ASP A 181 9.62 4.24 -24.77
C ASP A 181 9.85 3.33 -23.55
N ARG A 182 10.91 3.61 -22.77
CA ARG A 182 11.20 2.92 -21.51
C ARG A 182 10.10 3.10 -20.47
N MET A 183 9.44 4.24 -20.48
CA MET A 183 8.35 4.56 -19.56
C MET A 183 7.05 3.92 -20.05
N VAL A 184 6.79 3.89 -21.35
CA VAL A 184 5.64 3.17 -21.93
C VAL A 184 5.68 1.67 -21.61
N GLN A 185 6.87 1.05 -21.66
CA GLN A 185 7.06 -0.36 -21.29
C GLN A 185 6.67 -0.68 -19.83
N ARG A 186 6.53 0.33 -18.96
CA ARG A 186 6.20 0.08 -17.55
C ARG A 186 4.76 -0.40 -17.36
N TRP A 187 3.82 0.04 -18.18
CA TRP A 187 2.39 -0.30 -18.04
C TRP A 187 1.82 -1.17 -19.16
N THR A 188 2.67 -1.69 -20.05
CA THR A 188 2.28 -2.66 -21.09
C THR A 188 2.85 -4.04 -20.75
N PHE A 189 2.08 -5.11 -20.97
CA PHE A 189 2.67 -6.44 -21.08
C PHE A 189 3.37 -6.50 -22.43
N GLN A 190 4.67 -6.79 -22.46
CA GLN A 190 5.32 -7.19 -23.70
C GLN A 190 4.63 -8.50 -24.16
N GLY A 191 4.11 -8.47 -25.39
CA GLY A 191 3.64 -9.64 -26.11
C GLY A 191 4.80 -10.40 -26.71
#